data_AF-A0A975IFN4-F1
#
_entry.id   AF-A0A975IFN4-F1
#
_cell.length_a   1.000
_cell.length_b   1.000
_cell.length_c   1.000
_cell.angle_alpha   90.00
_cell.angle_beta   90.00
_cell.angle_gamma   90.00
#
_symmetry.space_group_name_H-M   'P 1'
#
loop_
_entity.id
_entity.type
_entity.pdbx_description
1 polymer ?
#
loop_
_entity_poly.entity_id
_entity_poly.type
_entity_poly.pdbx_seq_one_letter_code
_entity_poly.pdbx_strand_id
1 'polypeptide(L)'
;MEPLDAAKLIEAGYTEDPEALKQFERRYFIPIVLPLANFVIMSILALFGIVSEIPVIASFVALFFIGIAIAALMYYSNPLSRFSGLPLKKYRSLVPKTPGRELLYVCPESKTFFRRIHAKPKIKPTVFY
;
A
#
# COMPACT_ATOMS: atom_id res chain seq x y z
N MET A 1 7.31 11.38 14.17
CA MET A 1 7.69 9.98 13.88
C MET A 1 9.07 9.77 14.43
N GLU A 2 9.21 8.90 15.42
CA GLU A 2 10.51 8.57 15.98
C GLU A 2 11.31 7.71 14.99
N PRO A 3 12.62 7.97 14.87
CA PRO A 3 13.51 7.15 14.07
C PRO A 3 13.79 5.79 14.74
N LEU A 4 13.74 4.68 13.99
CA LEU A 4 14.04 3.33 14.51
C LEU A 4 14.77 2.50 13.44
N ASP A 5 15.64 1.57 13.86
CA ASP A 5 16.39 0.70 12.95
C ASP A 5 15.94 -0.76 13.10
N ALA A 6 15.84 -1.47 11.97
CA ALA A 6 15.45 -2.88 11.94
C ALA A 6 16.49 -3.78 12.61
N ALA A 7 17.78 -3.46 12.50
CA ALA A 7 18.83 -4.23 13.16
C ALA A 7 18.67 -4.21 14.69
N LYS A 8 18.40 -3.02 15.24
CA LYS A 8 18.14 -2.84 16.68
C LYS A 8 16.90 -3.60 17.16
N LEU A 9 15.87 -3.71 16.31
CA LEU A 9 14.69 -4.52 16.62
C LEU A 9 15.02 -6.01 16.71
N ILE A 10 15.81 -6.52 15.76
CA ILE A 10 16.25 -7.92 15.76
C ILE A 10 17.13 -8.22 16.99
N GLU A 11 18.07 -7.32 17.32
CA GLU A 11 18.89 -7.42 18.54
C GLU A 11 18.04 -7.39 19.82
N ALA A 12 16.95 -6.63 19.83
CA ALA A 12 15.99 -6.59 20.93
C ALA A 12 15.04 -7.81 20.99
N GLY A 13 15.23 -8.79 20.09
CA GLY A 13 14.46 -10.05 20.06
C GLY A 13 13.13 -9.94 19.33
N TYR A 14 12.97 -9.01 18.38
CA TYR A 14 11.80 -8.95 17.52
C TYR A 14 11.93 -9.84 16.28
N THR A 15 10.80 -10.42 15.86
CA THR A 15 10.72 -11.29 14.68
C THR A 15 10.09 -10.56 13.49
N GLU A 16 10.66 -10.70 12.29
CA GLU A 16 10.11 -10.14 11.06
C GLU A 16 8.95 -11.00 10.54
N ASP A 17 7.79 -10.39 10.28
CA ASP A 17 6.59 -11.05 9.72
C ASP A 17 6.31 -10.59 8.28
N PRO A 18 6.81 -11.32 7.26
CA PRO A 18 6.55 -10.99 5.86
C PRO A 18 5.10 -11.27 5.42
N GLU A 19 4.34 -12.09 6.17
CA GLU A 19 2.95 -12.36 5.83
C GLU A 19 2.02 -11.20 6.23
N ALA A 20 2.36 -10.48 7.30
CA ALA A 20 1.65 -9.25 7.66
C ALA A 20 1.70 -8.20 6.53
N LEU A 21 2.81 -8.10 5.80
CA LEU A 21 2.93 -7.24 4.62
C LEU A 21 1.96 -7.68 3.51
N LYS A 22 1.92 -8.98 3.19
CA LYS A 22 0.99 -9.53 2.18
C LYS A 22 -0.47 -9.30 2.56
N GLN A 23 -0.82 -9.47 3.84
CA GLN A 23 -2.17 -9.23 4.33
C GLN A 23 -2.54 -7.75 4.24
N PHE A 24 -1.62 -6.86 4.60
CA PHE A 24 -1.80 -5.43 4.42
C PHE A 24 -2.06 -5.11 2.95
N GLU A 25 -1.21 -5.56 2.02
CA GLU A 25 -1.40 -5.31 0.59
C GLU A 25 -2.71 -5.89 0.05
N ARG A 26 -3.08 -7.12 0.42
CA ARG A 26 -4.35 -7.74 0.02
C ARG A 26 -5.56 -6.93 0.45
N ARG A 27 -5.54 -6.36 1.66
CA ARG A 27 -6.65 -5.56 2.20
C ARG A 27 -6.99 -4.35 1.32
N TYR A 28 -6.00 -3.76 0.65
CA TYR A 28 -6.18 -2.60 -0.21
C TYR A 28 -6.19 -2.93 -1.71
N PHE A 29 -5.66 -4.10 -2.10
CA PHE A 29 -5.65 -4.53 -3.50
C PHE A 29 -7.02 -5.05 -3.96
N ILE A 30 -7.71 -5.84 -3.13
CA ILE A 30 -9.01 -6.44 -3.49
C ILE A 30 -10.06 -5.38 -3.89
N PRO A 31 -10.21 -4.26 -3.15
CA PRO A 31 -11.17 -3.22 -3.52
C PRO A 31 -10.82 -2.46 -4.81
N ILE A 32 -9.59 -2.55 -5.33
CA ILE A 32 -9.18 -1.98 -6.63
C ILE A 32 -9.54 -2.93 -7.77
N VAL A 33 -9.39 -4.24 -7.57
CA VAL A 33 -9.56 -5.24 -8.64
C VAL A 33 -11.01 -5.30 -9.14
N LEU A 34 -11.99 -5.24 -8.23
CA LEU A 34 -13.41 -5.29 -8.58
C LEU A 34 -13.87 -4.15 -9.52
N PRO A 35 -13.65 -2.86 -9.18
CA PRO A 35 -14.03 -1.77 -10.08
C PRO A 35 -13.20 -1.75 -11.36
N LEU A 36 -11.95 -2.22 -11.33
CA LEU A 36 -11.14 -2.35 -12.54
C LEU A 36 -11.73 -3.40 -13.50
N ALA A 37 -12.11 -4.56 -12.99
CA ALA A 37 -12.76 -5.60 -13.78
C ALA A 37 -14.09 -5.10 -14.35
N ASN A 38 -14.89 -4.39 -13.55
CA ASN A 38 -16.13 -3.75 -14.02
C ASN A 38 -15.87 -2.76 -15.15
N PHE A 39 -14.86 -1.88 -15.02
CA PHE A 39 -14.49 -0.94 -16.07
C PHE A 39 -14.09 -1.64 -17.38
N VAL A 40 -13.32 -2.73 -17.29
CA VAL A 40 -12.92 -3.53 -18.46
C VAL A 40 -14.14 -4.15 -19.14
N ILE A 41 -15.05 -4.77 -18.38
CA ILE A 41 -16.28 -5.37 -18.91
C ILE A 41 -17.13 -4.32 -19.62
N MET A 42 -17.36 -3.17 -18.98
CA MET A 42 -18.19 -2.10 -19.55
C MET A 42 -17.56 -1.51 -20.82
N SER A 43 -16.23 -1.38 -20.85
CA SER A 43 -15.50 -0.92 -22.03
C SER A 43 -15.66 -1.90 -23.20
N ILE A 44 -15.58 -3.21 -22.94
CA ILE A 44 -15.78 -4.25 -23.97
C ILE A 44 -17.22 -4.18 -24.50
N LEU A 45 -18.22 -4.11 -23.61
CA LEU A 45 -19.63 -4.04 -24.04
C LEU A 45 -19.92 -2.80 -24.88
N ALA A 46 -19.29 -1.66 -24.57
CA ALA A 46 -19.44 -0.43 -25.35
C ALA A 46 -18.80 -0.55 -26.74
N LEU A 47 -17.65 -1.21 -26.86
CA LEU A 47 -16.99 -1.48 -28.15
C LEU A 47 -17.86 -2.34 -29.08
N PHE A 48 -18.66 -3.25 -28.52
CA PHE A 48 -19.63 -4.05 -29.28
C PHE A 48 -20.99 -3.35 -29.48
N GLY A 49 -21.15 -2.10 -29.03
CA GLY A 49 -22.40 -1.35 -29.14
C GLY A 49 -23.54 -1.88 -28.27
N ILE A 50 -23.25 -2.75 -27.29
CA ILE A 50 -24.24 -3.36 -26.39
C ILE A 50 -24.69 -2.35 -25.33
N VAL A 51 -23.79 -1.47 -24.90
CA VAL A 51 -24.08 -0.39 -23.93
C VAL A 51 -23.60 0.95 -24.51
N SER A 52 -24.20 2.05 -24.04
CA SER A 52 -23.76 3.40 -24.39
C SER A 52 -22.44 3.77 -23.71
N GLU A 53 -21.89 4.93 -24.02
CA GLU A 53 -20.64 5.41 -23.41
C GLU A 53 -20.83 5.89 -21.96
N ILE A 54 -22.05 6.26 -21.57
CA ILE A 54 -22.37 6.82 -20.25
C ILE A 54 -21.95 5.88 -19.10
N PRO A 55 -22.28 4.57 -19.12
CA PRO A 55 -21.86 3.62 -18.09
C PRO A 55 -20.33 3.39 -18.03
N VAL A 56 -19.62 3.54 -19.17
CA VAL A 56 -18.16 3.43 -19.22
C VAL A 56 -17.53 4.63 -18.49
N ILE A 57 -18.02 5.84 -18.78
CA ILE A 57 -17.57 7.08 -18.13
C ILE A 57 -17.86 7.01 -16.63
N ALA A 58 -19.07 6.59 -16.24
CA ALA A 58 -19.43 6.42 -14.82
C ALA A 58 -18.51 5.41 -14.12
N SER A 59 -18.17 4.29 -14.77
CA SER A 59 -17.25 3.28 -14.22
C SER A 59 -15.82 3.81 -14.07
N PHE A 60 -15.36 4.62 -15.02
CA PHE A 60 -14.05 5.27 -14.95
C PHE A 60 -13.97 6.27 -13.78
N VAL A 61 -15.00 7.10 -13.61
CA VAL A 61 -15.08 8.06 -12.50
C VAL A 61 -15.11 7.33 -11.16
N ALA A 62 -15.89 6.25 -11.04
CA ALA A 62 -15.91 5.42 -9.84
C ALA A 62 -14.52 4.82 -9.52
N LEU A 63 -13.82 4.29 -10.54
CA LEU A 63 -12.46 3.76 -10.38
C LEU A 63 -11.50 4.82 -9.84
N PHE A 64 -11.58 6.04 -10.36
CA PHE A 64 -10.74 7.16 -9.92
C PHE A 64 -10.94 7.51 -8.44
N PHE A 65 -12.20 7.66 -8.01
CA PHE A 65 -12.50 7.97 -6.60
C PHE A 65 -12.17 6.83 -5.65
N ILE A 66 -12.39 5.57 -6.06
CA ILE A 66 -11.98 4.40 -5.28
C ILE A 66 -10.46 4.37 -5.13
N GLY A 67 -9.71 4.66 -6.19
CA GLY A 67 -8.25 4.77 -6.15
C GLY A 67 -7.77 5.82 -5.14
N ILE A 68 -8.38 7.01 -5.12
CA ILE A 68 -8.06 8.07 -4.15
C ILE A 68 -8.40 7.62 -2.72
N ALA A 69 -9.59 7.06 -2.51
CA ALA A 69 -10.03 6.61 -1.19
C ALA A 69 -9.08 5.55 -0.62
N ILE A 70 -8.64 4.60 -1.46
CA ILE A 70 -7.70 3.55 -1.05
C ILE A 70 -6.32 4.11 -0.77
N ALA A 71 -5.81 5.02 -1.59
CA ALA A 71 -4.53 5.67 -1.35
C ALA A 71 -4.54 6.45 -0.01
N ALA A 72 -5.62 7.17 0.28
CA ALA A 72 -5.82 7.84 1.56
C ALA A 72 -5.89 6.82 2.71
N LEU A 73 -6.69 5.76 2.56
CA LEU A 73 -6.83 4.72 3.58
C LEU A 73 -5.50 4.05 3.89
N MET A 74 -4.69 3.70 2.87
CA MET A 74 -3.36 3.13 3.05
C MET A 74 -2.39 4.08 3.75
N TYR A 75 -2.51 5.39 3.50
CA TYR A 75 -1.63 6.39 4.11
C TYR A 75 -1.92 6.56 5.60
N TYR A 76 -3.20 6.53 5.98
CA TYR A 76 -3.67 6.75 7.37
C TYR A 76 -3.87 5.47 8.18
N SER A 77 -3.98 4.31 7.53
CA SER A 77 -4.19 3.05 8.24
C SER A 77 -2.95 2.57 8.99
N ASN A 78 -3.16 2.16 10.24
CA ASN A 78 -2.20 1.34 10.97
C ASN A 78 -2.52 -0.13 10.71
N PRO A 79 -1.63 -0.91 10.07
CA PRO A 79 -1.82 -2.34 9.90
C PRO A 79 -1.92 -3.03 11.26
N LEU A 80 -2.64 -4.14 11.34
CA LEU A 80 -2.72 -4.93 12.56
C LEU A 80 -1.63 -6.01 12.55
N SER A 81 -1.07 -6.31 13.72
CA SER A 81 -0.21 -7.47 13.94
C SER A 81 -1.04 -8.73 13.78
N ARG A 82 -0.53 -9.73 13.03
CA ARG A 82 -1.20 -11.02 12.91
C ARG A 82 -1.24 -11.80 14.23
N PHE A 83 -0.20 -11.62 15.06
CA PHE A 83 -0.03 -12.40 16.28
C PHE A 83 -0.89 -11.88 17.43
N SER A 84 -0.91 -10.57 17.64
CA SER A 84 -1.66 -9.93 18.73
C SER A 84 -2.98 -9.31 18.30
N GLY A 85 -3.23 -9.13 17.00
CA GLY A 85 -4.40 -8.40 16.49
C GLY A 85 -4.33 -6.88 16.72
N LEU A 86 -3.25 -6.37 17.31
CA LEU A 86 -3.12 -4.97 17.71
C LEU A 86 -2.54 -4.09 16.61
N PRO A 87 -2.87 -2.78 16.60
CA PRO A 87 -2.35 -1.84 15.63
C PRO A 87 -0.83 -1.69 15.75
N LEU A 88 -0.15 -1.86 14.62
CA LEU A 88 1.29 -1.67 14.48
C LEU A 88 1.62 -0.19 14.47
N LYS A 89 2.62 0.19 15.26
CA LYS A 89 3.15 1.55 15.29
C LYS A 89 4.11 1.76 14.12
N LYS A 90 3.96 2.90 13.45
CA LYS A 90 4.72 3.28 12.26
C LYS A 90 5.96 4.09 12.63
N TYR A 91 7.13 3.56 12.34
CA TYR A 91 8.44 4.18 12.53
C TYR A 91 9.14 4.40 11.20
N ARG A 92 10.01 5.41 11.14
CA ARG A 92 10.83 5.68 9.96
C ARG A 92 12.22 5.12 10.17
N SER A 93 12.75 4.41 9.18
CA SER A 93 14.12 3.90 9.22
C SER A 93 15.14 5.04 9.24
N LEU A 94 16.14 4.95 10.14
CA LEU A 94 17.28 5.89 10.20
C LEU A 94 18.28 5.66 9.08
N VAL A 95 18.49 4.40 8.72
CA VAL A 95 19.53 3.96 7.80
C VAL A 95 18.85 3.12 6.72
N PRO A 96 18.37 3.75 5.63
CA PRO A 96 17.79 2.99 4.54
C PRO A 96 18.88 2.10 3.92
N LYS A 97 18.84 0.80 4.20
CA LYS A 97 19.72 -0.20 3.55
C LYS A 97 19.44 -0.31 2.05
N THR A 98 18.27 0.13 1.61
CA THR A 98 17.80 0.10 0.21
C THR A 98 17.48 1.51 -0.27
N PRO A 99 17.71 1.85 -1.56
CA PRO A 99 17.38 3.17 -2.10
C PRO A 99 15.86 3.42 -2.05
N GLY A 100 15.41 4.16 -1.04
CA GLY A 100 14.00 4.38 -0.80
C GLY A 100 13.71 5.02 0.56
N ARG A 101 12.42 5.26 0.83
CA ARG A 101 11.93 5.54 2.19
C ARG A 101 11.47 4.21 2.78
N GLU A 102 12.23 3.67 3.73
CA GLU A 102 11.84 2.49 4.49
C GLU A 102 10.99 2.90 5.71
N LEU A 103 9.84 2.24 5.84
CA LEU A 103 8.93 2.37 6.98
C LEU A 103 8.87 1.04 7.71
N LEU A 104 9.00 1.09 9.03
CA LEU A 104 8.92 -0.06 9.92
C LEU A 104 7.59 -0.01 10.66
N TYR A 105 6.88 -1.13 10.67
CA TYR A 105 5.64 -1.30 11.41
C TYR A 105 5.89 -2.29 12.53
N VAL A 106 5.81 -1.83 13.78
CA VAL A 106 6.28 -2.59 14.97
C VAL A 106 5.13 -2.79 15.95
N CYS A 107 4.98 -4.02 16.46
CA CYS A 107 4.10 -4.36 17.56
C CYS A 107 4.96 -4.71 18.79
N PRO A 108 5.03 -3.84 19.81
CA PRO A 108 5.80 -4.11 21.01
C PRO A 108 5.32 -5.34 21.77
N GLU A 109 4.01 -5.60 21.77
CA GLU A 109 3.39 -6.66 22.57
C GLU A 109 3.68 -8.06 22.04
N SER A 110 3.57 -8.26 20.71
CA SER A 110 3.90 -9.54 20.08
C SER A 110 5.37 -9.67 19.68
N LYS A 111 6.21 -8.67 19.97
CA LYS A 111 7.60 -8.57 19.51
C LYS A 111 7.75 -8.88 18.01
N THR A 112 6.84 -8.36 17.21
CA THR A 112 6.85 -8.57 15.75
C THR A 112 6.96 -7.26 14.99
N PHE A 113 7.58 -7.30 13.82
CA PHE A 113 7.63 -6.15 12.94
C PHE A 113 7.58 -6.56 11.47
N PHE A 114 7.20 -5.64 10.60
CA PHE A 114 7.44 -5.79 9.16
C PHE A 114 7.93 -4.48 8.56
N ARG A 115 8.69 -4.60 7.47
CA ARG A 115 9.24 -3.46 6.73
C ARG A 115 8.50 -3.24 5.43
N ARG A 116 8.34 -1.98 5.05
CA ARG A 116 7.83 -1.56 3.76
C ARG A 116 8.78 -0.56 3.13
N ILE A 117 9.32 -0.92 1.96
CA ILE A 117 10.21 -0.05 1.20
C ILE A 117 9.38 0.69 0.18
N HIS A 118 9.23 2.01 0.36
CA HIS A 118 8.73 2.86 -0.69
C HIS A 118 9.90 3.24 -1.59
N ALA A 119 9.93 2.71 -2.82
CA ALA A 119 10.87 3.15 -3.84
C ALA A 119 10.75 4.67 -3.96
N LYS A 120 11.87 5.40 -3.88
CA LYS A 120 11.86 6.80 -4.29
C LYS A 120 11.52 6.82 -5.79
N PRO A 121 10.59 7.67 -6.27
CA PRO A 121 10.52 7.91 -7.69
C PRO A 121 11.90 8.38 -8.15
N LYS A 122 12.48 7.69 -9.14
CA LYS A 122 13.66 8.19 -9.86
C LYS A 122 13.19 9.42 -10.66
N ILE A 123 13.12 10.58 -10.01
CA ILE A 123 13.01 11.84 -10.72
C ILE A 123 14.37 12.04 -11.37
N LYS A 124 14.49 11.66 -12.66
CA LYS A 124 15.61 12.16 -13.46
C LYS A 124 15.44 13.68 -13.51
N PRO A 125 16.45 14.48 -13.14
CA PRO A 125 16.38 15.91 -13.41
C PRO A 125 16.33 16.07 -14.93
N THR A 126 15.18 16.50 -15.44
CA THR A 126 15.10 17.00 -16.81
C THR A 126 15.86 18.32 -16.82
N VAL A 127 17.13 18.27 -17.26
CA VAL A 127 17.91 19.48 -17.52
C VAL A 127 17.29 20.13 -18.76
N PHE A 128 16.64 21.27 -18.57
CA PHE A 128 16.29 22.15 -19.69
C PHE A 128 17.58 22.86 -20.09
N TYR A 129 18.06 22.57 -21.31
CA TYR A 129 19.12 23.33 -21.98
C TYR A 129 18.50 24.46 -22.80
#